data_AF-A0A9E5MWR8-F1
#
_entry.id   AF-A0A9E5MWR8-F1
#
_cell.length_a   1.000
_cell.length_b   1.000
_cell.length_c   1.000
_cell.angle_alpha   90.00
_cell.angle_beta   90.00
_cell.angle_gamma   90.00
#
_symmetry.space_group_name_H-M   'P 1'
#
loop_
_entity.id
_entity.type
_entity.pdbx_description
1 polymer ?
#
loop_
_entity_poly.entity_id
_entity_poly.type
_entity_poly.pdbx_seq_one_letter_code
_entity_poly.pdbx_strand_id
1 'polypeptide(L)' 'LVYDGQGFWLCQKRLSQGRFRWWPAASADRGTTSLAAHQLLVLLSAGNPDRTSAAPEWRSVRPKT' A
#
# COMPACT_ATOMS: atom_id res chain seq x y z
N LEU A 1 -7.86 -3.73 -6.17
CA LEU A 1 -8.55 -3.32 -7.41
C LEU A 1 -8.67 -1.81 -7.37
N VAL A 2 -8.04 -1.10 -8.30
CA VAL A 2 -8.12 0.38 -8.39
C VAL A 2 -8.70 0.73 -9.75
N TYR A 3 -9.69 1.62 -9.80
CA TYR A 3 -10.24 2.14 -11.04
C TYR A 3 -9.68 3.53 -11.32
N ASP A 4 -9.14 3.75 -12.52
CA ASP A 4 -8.46 5.00 -12.89
C ASP A 4 -9.24 5.84 -13.93
N GLY A 5 -10.46 5.43 -14.28
CA GLY A 5 -11.26 6.08 -15.33
C GLY A 5 -11.12 5.44 -16.71
N GLN A 6 -10.11 4.60 -16.93
CA GLN A 6 -9.93 3.85 -18.18
C GLN A 6 -10.08 2.35 -17.97
N GLY A 7 -9.85 1.86 -16.75
CA GLY A 7 -10.06 0.46 -16.43
C GLY A 7 -9.75 0.13 -14.98
N PHE A 8 -9.84 -1.16 -14.67
CA PHE A 8 -9.44 -1.69 -13.38
C PHE A 8 -8.01 -2.21 -13.42
N TRP A 9 -7.22 -1.84 -12.41
CA TRP A 9 -5.87 -2.33 -12.19
C TRP A 9 -5.80 -3.30 -11.01
N LEU A 10 -5.05 -4.39 -11.22
CA LEU A 10 -4.62 -5.35 -10.21
C LEU A 10 -3.11 -5.57 -10.37
N CYS A 11 -2.35 -5.32 -9.32
CA CYS A 11 -0.91 -5.57 -9.29
C CYS A 11 -0.63 -6.82 -8.43
N GLN A 12 0.10 -7.78 -8.98
CA GLN A 12 0.56 -8.97 -8.27
C GLN A 12 2.09 -9.09 -8.40
N LYS A 13 2.79 -9.31 -7.28
CA LYS A 13 4.23 -9.58 -7.28
C LYS A 13 4.47 -11.04 -6.90
N ARG A 14 5.06 -11.82 -7.82
CA ARG A 14 5.56 -13.17 -7.51
C ARG A 14 6.97 -13.07 -6.97
N LEU A 15 7.19 -13.61 -5.78
CA LEU A 15 8.54 -13.76 -5.24
C LEU A 15 9.17 -15.03 -5.82
N SER A 16 10.45 -14.98 -6.17
CA SER A 16 11.19 -16.21 -6.53
C SER A 16 11.29 -17.14 -5.34
N GLN A 17 11.47 -16.59 -4.13
CA GLN A 17 11.49 -17.29 -2.85
C GLN A 17 10.99 -16.39 -1.71
N GLY A 18 10.59 -17.00 -0.59
CA GLY A 18 10.26 -16.30 0.64
C GLY A 18 8.85 -15.70 0.69
N ARG A 19 8.62 -14.85 1.70
CA ARG A 19 7.35 -14.15 1.96
C ARG A 19 7.63 -12.76 2.56
N PHE A 20 6.69 -11.84 2.44
CA PHE A 20 6.78 -10.56 3.14
C PHE A 20 6.60 -10.76 4.65
N ARG A 21 7.66 -10.51 5.43
CA ARG A 21 7.60 -10.59 6.90
C ARG A 21 6.59 -9.61 7.51
N TRP A 22 6.50 -8.43 6.92
CA TRP A 22 5.65 -7.33 7.37
C TRP A 22 4.37 -7.22 6.54
N TRP A 23 3.89 -8.35 6.02
CA TRP A 23 2.59 -8.36 5.36
C TRP A 23 1.53 -7.88 6.35
N PRO A 24 0.65 -6.93 5.97
CA PRO A 24 -0.34 -6.41 6.88
C PRO A 24 -1.20 -7.54 7.44
N ALA A 25 -1.21 -7.68 8.76
CA ALA A 25 -2.20 -8.50 9.44
C ALA A 25 -3.50 -7.69 9.41
N ALA A 26 -4.37 -8.01 8.45
CA ALA A 26 -5.74 -7.52 8.46
C ALA A 26 -6.33 -7.75 9.87
N SER A 27 -6.86 -6.70 10.50
CA SER A 27 -7.80 -6.88 11.61
C SER A 27 -8.91 -7.83 11.14
N ALA A 28 -9.31 -8.81 11.95
CA ALA A 28 -10.19 -9.92 11.55
C ALA A 28 -11.45 -9.49 10.76
N ASP A 29 -11.91 -8.25 10.91
CA ASP A 29 -13.08 -7.68 10.23
C ASP A 29 -12.82 -7.06 8.83
N ARG A 30 -11.57 -6.85 8.42
CA ARG A 30 -11.27 -6.12 7.16
C ARG A 30 -10.15 -6.81 6.38
N GLY A 31 -10.52 -7.61 5.38
CA GLY A 31 -9.58 -8.31 4.47
C GLY A 31 -8.72 -7.41 3.56
N THR A 32 -8.66 -6.10 3.83
CA THR A 32 -7.85 -5.13 3.08
C THR A 32 -7.20 -4.13 4.03
N THR A 33 -5.94 -3.78 3.75
CA THR A 33 -5.21 -2.72 4.46
C THR A 33 -4.84 -1.63 3.46
N SER A 34 -5.15 -0.38 3.79
CA SER A 34 -4.71 0.77 2.99
C SER A 34 -3.27 1.12 3.38
N LEU A 35 -2.43 1.38 2.37
CA LEU A 35 -1.05 1.83 2.55
C LEU A 35 -0.84 3.09 1.73
N ALA A 36 -0.07 4.03 2.27
CA ALA A 36 0.44 5.13 1.48
C ALA A 36 1.41 4.62 0.39
N ALA A 37 1.60 5.40 -0.68
CA ALA A 37 2.45 4.99 -1.80
C ALA A 37 3.89 4.62 -1.35
N HIS A 38 4.47 5.38 -0.41
CA HIS A 38 5.81 5.11 0.11
C HIS A 38 5.85 3.84 0.98
N GLN A 39 4.81 3.58 1.77
CA GLN A 39 4.71 2.38 2.60
C GLN A 39 4.63 1.12 1.74
N LEU A 40 3.87 1.18 0.63
CA LEU A 40 3.81 0.09 -0.35
C LEU A 40 5.20 -0.22 -0.94
N LEU A 41 5.97 0.81 -1.32
CA LEU A 41 7.32 0.61 -1.85
C LEU A 41 8.25 -0.09 -0.85
N VAL A 42 8.18 0.32 0.43
CA VAL A 42 8.94 -0.31 1.52
C VAL A 42 8.52 -1.77 1.73
N LEU A 43 7.22 -2.05 1.75
CA LEU A 43 6.71 -3.44 1.84
C LEU A 43 7.19 -4.30 0.67
N LEU A 44 7.10 -3.80 -0.56
CA LEU A 44 7.55 -4.52 -1.76
C LEU A 44 9.06 -4.77 -1.75
N SER A 45 9.81 -4.01 -0.96
CA SER A 45 11.24 -4.15 -0.68
C SER A 45 11.53 -4.96 0.61
N ALA A 46 10.51 -5.65 1.15
CA ALA A 46 10.55 -6.45 2.37
C ALA A 46 10.81 -5.69 3.69
N GLY A 47 10.70 -4.36 3.68
CA GLY A 47 10.79 -3.52 4.87
C GLY A 47 9.47 -3.46 5.67
N ASN A 48 9.53 -2.86 6.85
CA ASN A 48 8.33 -2.60 7.68
C ASN A 48 7.65 -1.30 7.20
N PRO A 49 6.42 -1.37 6.65
CA PRO A 49 5.69 -0.20 6.16
C PRO A 49 5.27 0.79 7.25
N ASP A 50 5.22 0.39 8.52
CA ASP A 50 4.81 1.25 9.64
C ASP A 50 5.99 2.04 10.24
N ARG A 51 7.22 1.72 9.84
CA ARG A 51 8.46 2.35 10.33
C ARG A 51 9.16 3.14 9.24
N THR A 52 8.40 3.78 8.35
CA THR A 52 8.96 4.63 7.31
C THR A 52 9.30 6.01 7.87
N SER A 53 10.57 6.43 7.76
CA SER A 53 10.98 7.82 8.02
C SER A 53 10.76 8.72 6.79
N ALA A 54 9.58 8.61 6.17
CA ALA A 54 9.20 9.42 5.02
C ALA A 54 8.79 10.82 5.45
N ALA A 55 8.89 11.79 4.54
CA ALA A 55 8.30 13.10 4.74
C ALA A 55 6.78 12.99 4.96
N PRO A 56 6.16 13.93 5.70
CA PRO A 56 4.71 13.92 5.92
C PRO A 56 3.94 13.95 4.59
N GLU A 57 2.76 13.33 4.59
CA GLU A 57 1.90 13.31 3.41
C GLU A 57 1.50 14.73 2.99
N TRP A 58 1.36 14.93 1.69
CA TRP A 58 0.95 16.21 1.15
C TRP A 58 -0.50 16.51 1.53
N ARG A 59 -0.81 17.80 1.71
CA ARG A 59 -2.18 18.24 1.97
C ARG A 59 -3.10 17.83 0.82
N SER A 60 -4.22 17.19 1.16
CA SER A 60 -5.25 16.82 0.18
C SER A 60 -5.82 18.03 -0.55
N VAL A 61 -5.83 17.96 -1.88
CA VAL A 61 -6.44 18.95 -2.78
C VAL A 61 -7.89 18.54 -3.10
N ARG A 62 -8.75 18.45 -2.08
CA ARG A 62 -10.17 18.23 -2.37
C ARG A 62 -10.74 19.45 -3.11
N PRO A 63 -11.58 19.26 -4.16
CA PRO A 63 -12.32 20.35 -4.75
C PRO A 63 -13.09 21.09 -3.64
N LYS A 64 -13.02 22.43 -3.63
CA LYS A 64 -13.95 23.23 -2.82
C LYS A 64 -15.33 23.02 -3.42
N THR A 65 -16.22 22.39 -2.66
CA THR A 65 -17.63 22.25 -3.01
C THR A 65 -18.28 23.62 -3.10
#